data_AF-A0A9D6VVR2-F1
#
_entry.id   AF-A0A9D6VVR2-F1
#
_cell.length_a   1.000
_cell.length_b   1.000
_cell.length_c   1.000
_cell.angle_alpha   90.00
_cell.angle_beta   90.00
_cell.angle_gamma   90.00
#
_symmetry.space_group_name_H-M   'P 1'
#
loop_
_entity.id
_entity.type
_entity.pdbx_description
1 polymer ?
#
loop_
_entity_poly.entity_id
_entity_poly.type
_entity_poly.pdbx_seq_one_letter_code
_entity_poly.pdbx_strand_id
1 'polypeptide(L)'
;PERATLEQRIAQNADDLEARDVLAAQLAMAGDTEGALEQYLEILRRDRRYRDDAGRKGLLALFELLGNSGALVNRYRSLMFTLLH
;
A
#
# COMPACT_ATOMS: atom_id res chain seq x y z
N PRO A 1 9.76 13.66 -1.93
CA PRO A 1 9.66 13.65 -3.41
C PRO A 1 8.25 14.03 -3.81
N GLU A 2 8.06 14.68 -4.96
CA GLU A 2 6.73 14.92 -5.50
C GLU A 2 6.10 13.62 -5.99
N ARG A 3 4.77 13.55 -5.97
CA ARG A 3 4.01 12.36 -6.41
C ARG A 3 4.38 11.93 -7.81
N ALA A 4 4.42 12.87 -8.75
CA ALA A 4 4.78 12.61 -10.15
C ALA A 4 6.15 11.93 -10.27
N THR A 5 7.13 12.32 -9.45
CA THR A 5 8.45 11.67 -9.44
C THR A 5 8.38 10.23 -8.92
N LEU A 6 7.57 9.96 -7.89
CA LEU A 6 7.37 8.61 -7.37
C LEU A 6 6.67 7.72 -8.39
N GLU A 7 5.62 8.23 -9.04
CA GLU A 7 4.90 7.53 -10.10
C GLU A 7 5.81 7.23 -11.29
N GLN A 8 6.66 8.18 -11.70
CA GLN A 8 7.66 7.95 -12.75
C GLN A 8 8.68 6.88 -12.35
N ARG A 9 9.18 6.90 -11.11
CA ARG A 9 10.08 5.86 -10.60
C ARG A 9 9.42 4.48 -10.67
N ILE A 10 8.16 4.37 -10.24
CA ILE A 10 7.39 3.13 -10.29
C ILE A 10 7.12 2.69 -11.73
N ALA A 11 6.83 3.62 -12.63
CA ALA A 11 6.61 3.33 -14.05
C ALA A 11 7.88 2.81 -14.75
N GLN A 12 9.05 3.32 -14.35
CA GLN A 12 10.34 2.86 -14.87
C GLN A 12 10.81 1.57 -14.20
N ASN A 13 10.51 1.40 -12.92
CA ASN A 13 10.84 0.23 -12.12
C ASN A 13 9.66 -0.14 -11.21
N ALA A 14 8.86 -1.10 -11.63
CA ALA A 14 7.69 -1.53 -10.89
C ALA A 14 8.04 -2.14 -9.52
N ASP A 15 9.28 -2.60 -9.33
CA ASP A 15 9.84 -3.17 -8.09
C ASP A 15 10.53 -2.12 -7.20
N ASP A 16 10.39 -0.82 -7.51
CA ASP A 16 10.82 0.25 -6.59
C ASP A 16 9.88 0.35 -5.39
N LEU A 17 10.07 -0.58 -4.44
CA LEU A 17 9.25 -0.70 -3.24
C LEU A 17 9.36 0.53 -2.33
N GLU A 18 10.50 1.22 -2.37
CA GLU A 18 10.67 2.48 -1.65
C GLU A 18 9.79 3.58 -2.25
N ALA A 19 9.76 3.72 -3.58
CA ALA A 19 8.88 4.70 -4.22
C ALA A 19 7.40 4.39 -3.92
N ARG A 20 7.01 3.11 -3.90
CA ARG A 20 5.66 2.69 -3.53
C ARG A 20 5.33 3.01 -2.08
N ASP A 21 6.24 2.76 -1.15
CA ASP A 21 6.04 3.02 0.29
C ASP A 21 5.85 4.52 0.56
N VAL A 22 6.70 5.35 -0.04
CA VAL A 22 6.58 6.81 0.06
C VAL A 22 5.30 7.31 -0.61
N LEU A 23 4.92 6.76 -1.77
CA LEU A 23 3.68 7.13 -2.46
C LEU A 23 2.46 6.76 -1.62
N ALA A 24 2.43 5.55 -1.05
CA ALA A 24 1.36 5.08 -0.17
C ALA A 24 1.14 6.03 1.02
N ALA A 25 2.24 6.42 1.70
CA ALA A 25 2.18 7.37 2.80
C ALA A 25 1.63 8.74 2.36
N GLN A 26 2.06 9.26 1.20
CA GLN A 26 1.58 10.54 0.68
C GLN A 26 0.10 10.52 0.25
N LEU A 27 -0.38 9.38 -0.25
CA LEU A 27 -1.79 9.19 -0.61
C LEU A 27 -2.65 9.13 0.66
N ALA A 28 -2.20 8.38 1.66
CA ALA A 28 -2.87 8.30 2.96
C ALA A 28 -3.00 9.68 3.62
N MET A 29 -1.91 10.47 3.65
CA MET A 29 -1.91 11.82 4.22
C MET A 29 -2.85 12.80 3.50
N ALA A 30 -3.16 12.56 2.22
CA ALA A 30 -4.09 13.40 1.47
C ALA A 30 -5.53 12.87 1.45
N GLY A 31 -5.82 11.83 2.21
CA GLY A 31 -7.15 11.22 2.26
C GLY A 31 -7.47 10.29 1.10
N ASP A 32 -6.52 10.04 0.19
CA ASP A 32 -6.67 9.00 -0.84
C ASP A 32 -6.30 7.63 -0.25
N THR A 33 -7.24 7.09 0.53
CA THR A 33 -7.02 5.83 1.22
C THR A 33 -7.02 4.64 0.26
N GLU A 34 -7.80 4.66 -0.81
CA GLU A 34 -7.82 3.55 -1.78
C GLU A 34 -6.49 3.47 -2.55
N GLY A 35 -5.95 4.60 -3.01
CA GLY A 35 -4.63 4.63 -3.64
C GLY A 35 -3.53 4.16 -2.70
N ALA A 36 -3.58 4.56 -1.42
CA ALA A 36 -2.62 4.09 -0.42
C ALA A 36 -2.70 2.58 -0.17
N LEU A 37 -3.91 2.03 -0.06
CA LEU A 37 -4.15 0.60 0.08
C LEU A 37 -3.59 -0.18 -1.11
N GLU A 38 -3.79 0.31 -2.33
CA GLU A 38 -3.26 -0.31 -3.55
C GLU A 38 -1.73 -0.38 -3.53
N GLN A 39 -1.05 0.70 -3.17
CA GLN A 39 0.42 0.71 -3.11
C GLN A 39 0.98 -0.24 -2.05
N TYR A 40 0.39 -0.27 -0.85
CA TYR A 40 0.82 -1.21 0.19
C TYR A 40 0.52 -2.68 -0.17
N LEU A 41 -0.59 -2.93 -0.87
CA LEU A 41 -0.89 -4.27 -1.40
C LEU A 41 0.14 -4.71 -2.45
N GLU A 42 0.54 -3.81 -3.35
CA GLU A 42 1.58 -4.10 -4.35
C GLU A 42 2.95 -4.36 -3.71
N ILE A 43 3.29 -3.65 -2.63
CA ILE A 43 4.50 -3.96 -1.84
C ILE A 43 4.41 -5.37 -1.28
N LEU A 44 3.29 -5.71 -0.61
CA LEU A 44 3.08 -7.04 -0.04
C LEU A 44 3.13 -8.16 -1.10
N ARG A 45 2.62 -7.88 -2.30
CA ARG A 45 2.61 -8.81 -3.43
C ARG A 45 4.02 -9.08 -3.97
N ARG A 46 4.87 -8.06 -4.01
CA ARG A 46 6.22 -8.12 -4.58
C ARG A 46 7.23 -8.68 -3.59
N ASP A 47 7.26 -8.13 -2.38
CA ASP A 47 8.11 -8.60 -1.30
C ASP A 47 7.40 -8.47 0.04
N ARG A 48 6.97 -9.63 0.55
CA ARG A 48 6.25 -9.74 1.81
C ARG A 48 7.09 -9.24 3.00
N ARG A 49 8.41 -9.33 2.93
CA ARG A 49 9.37 -9.02 4.02
C ARG A 49 9.97 -7.62 3.90
N TYR A 50 9.59 -6.85 2.88
CA TYR A 50 10.11 -5.51 2.68
C TYR A 50 9.97 -4.65 3.93
N ARG A 51 11.08 -4.08 4.40
CA ARG A 51 11.17 -3.20 5.60
C ARG A 51 10.38 -3.72 6.81
N ASP A 52 10.64 -4.97 7.21
CA ASP A 52 9.95 -5.61 8.35
C ASP A 52 8.42 -5.60 8.15
N ASP A 53 7.98 -6.17 7.02
CA ASP A 53 6.58 -6.31 6.62
C ASP A 53 5.83 -4.96 6.45
N ALA A 54 6.50 -3.93 5.94
CA ALA A 54 5.94 -2.58 5.78
C ALA A 54 4.63 -2.57 4.95
N GLY A 55 4.54 -3.38 3.89
CA GLY A 55 3.30 -3.53 3.11
C GLY A 55 2.12 -4.02 3.94
N ARG A 56 2.33 -5.08 4.75
CA ARG A 56 1.29 -5.61 5.64
C ARG A 56 0.92 -4.60 6.73
N LYS A 57 1.92 -3.98 7.37
CA LYS A 57 1.70 -2.99 8.43
C LYS A 57 0.94 -1.76 7.92
N GLY A 58 1.28 -1.27 6.74
CA GLY A 58 0.59 -0.15 6.09
C GLY A 58 -0.88 -0.46 5.80
N LEU A 59 -1.18 -1.64 5.26
CA LEU A 59 -2.58 -2.10 5.06
C LEU A 59 -3.36 -2.12 6.38
N LEU A 60 -2.78 -2.69 7.44
CA LEU A 60 -3.44 -2.75 8.76
C LEU A 60 -3.72 -1.36 9.33
N ALA A 61 -2.74 -0.45 9.28
CA ALA A 61 -2.91 0.92 9.75
C ALA A 61 -4.02 1.67 8.99
N LEU A 62 -4.12 1.47 7.66
CA LEU A 62 -5.19 2.05 6.85
C LEU A 62 -6.56 1.42 7.17
N PHE A 63 -6.63 0.13 7.48
CA PHE A 63 -7.87 -0.49 7.94
C PHE A 63 -8.33 0.12 9.28
N GLU A 64 -7.41 0.33 10.22
CA GLU A 64 -7.72 0.99 11.49
C GLU A 64 -8.22 2.43 11.28
N LEU A 65 -7.58 3.20 10.39
CA LEU A 65 -8.01 4.54 10.02
C LEU A 65 -9.44 4.56 9.44
N LEU A 66 -9.82 3.54 8.68
CA LEU A 66 -11.15 3.37 8.10
C LEU A 66 -12.19 2.77 9.07
N GLY A 67 -11.86 2.58 10.35
CA GLY A 67 -12.77 1.98 11.34
C GLY A 67 -12.96 0.47 11.15
N ASN A 68 -12.01 -0.18 10.47
CA ASN A 68 -11.91 -1.61 10.28
C ASN A 68 -13.14 -2.27 9.63
N SER A 69 -13.93 -1.48 8.91
CA SER A 69 -15.25 -1.87 8.40
C SER A 69 -15.49 -1.25 7.02
N GLY A 70 -16.45 -1.81 6.29
CA GLY A 70 -16.86 -1.30 4.98
C GLY A 70 -16.33 -2.13 3.80
N ALA A 71 -16.92 -1.88 2.63
CA ALA A 71 -16.66 -2.67 1.42
C ALA A 71 -15.18 -2.61 0.99
N LEU A 72 -14.55 -1.44 1.10
CA LEU A 72 -13.14 -1.24 0.75
C LEU A 72 -12.22 -2.07 1.65
N VAL A 73 -12.37 -1.97 2.97
CA VAL A 73 -11.59 -2.75 3.94
C VAL A 73 -11.77 -4.25 3.72
N ASN A 74 -13.01 -4.71 3.52
CA ASN A 74 -13.31 -6.13 3.28
C ASN A 74 -12.64 -6.67 2.01
N ARG A 75 -12.66 -5.90 0.92
CA ARG A 75 -11.99 -6.24 -0.33
C ARG A 75 -10.49 -6.39 -0.12
N TYR A 76 -9.84 -5.37 0.44
CA TYR A 76 -8.38 -5.38 0.61
C TYR A 76 -7.90 -6.39 1.65
N ARG A 77 -8.68 -6.67 2.70
CA ARG A 77 -8.40 -7.78 3.63
C ARG A 77 -8.40 -9.14 2.93
N SER A 78 -9.36 -9.36 2.04
CA SER A 78 -9.44 -10.62 1.27
C SER A 78 -8.22 -10.77 0.35
N LEU A 79 -7.84 -9.70 -0.36
CA LEU A 79 -6.63 -9.69 -1.21
C LEU A 79 -5.35 -9.91 -0.39
N MET A 80 -5.22 -9.22 0.74
CA MET A 80 -4.10 -9.38 1.67
C MET A 80 -3.97 -10.84 2.13
N PHE A 81 -5.08 -11.47 2.51
CA PHE A 81 -5.10 -12.86 2.95
C PHE A 81 -4.64 -13.80 1.83
N THR A 82 -5.13 -13.63 0.60
CA THR A 82 -4.69 -14.45 -0.55
C THR A 82 -3.19 -14.37 -0.80
N LEU A 83 -2.55 -13.21 -0.58
CA LEU A 83 -1.10 -13.05 -0.72
C LEU A 83 -0.31 -13.63 0.45
N LEU A 84 -0.98 -13.91 1.58
CA LEU A 84 -0.35 -14.43 2.79
C LEU A 84 -0.35 -15.96 2.88
N HIS A 85 -1.20 -16.63 2.11
CA HIS A 85 -1.20 -18.09 1.94
C HIS A 85 -0.15 -18.56 0.93
#